data_AF-A0A183U4Q8-F1
#
_entry.id   AF-A0A183U4Q8-F1
#
_cell.length_a   1.000
_cell.length_b   1.000
_cell.length_c   1.000
_cell.angle_alpha   90.00
_cell.angle_beta   90.00
_cell.angle_gamma   90.00
#
_symmetry.space_group_name_H-M   'P 1'
#
loop_
_entity.id
_entity.type
_entity.pdbx_description
1 polymer ?
#
loop_
_entity_poly.entity_id
_entity_poly.type
_entity_poly.pdbx_seq_one_letter_code
_entity_poly.pdbx_strand_id
1 'polypeptide(L)'
;MGDKFGVLLQSIASFIFGIVVGLCYRIMSRKEMSAHEKAGAVATEVISGVRTVIAFNAQYNEVTRYTEHLKEARQMGMKKAMVTGIFTGVFLFIMFGSMGFVFWYGTTLVLSGEITPGTVFAVFWAVLGGAIRLGQASPQIGIIVSATLAAGDILSIIDRVS
;
A
#
# COMPACT_ATOMS: atom_id res chain seq x y z
N MET A 1 7.06 21.57 -29.61
CA MET A 1 6.11 21.85 -28.50
C MET A 1 5.42 20.57 -27.99
N GLY A 2 5.20 19.55 -28.84
CA GLY A 2 4.61 18.27 -28.43
C GLY A 2 5.48 17.43 -27.49
N ASP A 3 6.81 17.59 -27.55
CA ASP A 3 7.74 16.68 -26.86
C ASP A 3 7.85 16.98 -25.35
N LYS A 4 7.72 18.25 -24.96
CA LYS A 4 7.66 18.70 -23.55
C LYS A 4 6.41 18.18 -22.85
N PHE A 5 5.31 18.01 -23.60
CA PHE A 5 4.06 17.46 -23.09
C PHE A 5 4.16 15.95 -22.82
N GLY A 6 4.92 15.22 -23.64
CA GLY A 6 5.15 13.78 -23.48
C GLY A 6 5.85 13.42 -22.16
N VAL A 7 6.87 14.19 -21.76
CA VAL A 7 7.60 13.95 -20.49
C VAL A 7 6.74 14.24 -19.27
N LEU A 8 5.92 15.30 -19.34
CA LEU A 8 4.94 15.63 -18.31
C LEU A 8 3.87 14.53 -18.19
N LEU A 9 3.36 14.03 -19.32
CA LEU A 9 2.38 12.95 -19.36
C LEU A 9 2.94 11.64 -18.77
N GLN A 10 4.20 11.30 -19.09
CA GLN A 10 4.89 10.11 -18.56
C GLN A 10 5.07 10.19 -17.03
N SER A 11 5.40 11.38 -16.53
CA SER A 11 5.60 11.64 -15.10
C SER A 11 4.26 11.58 -14.34
N ILE A 12 3.20 12.15 -14.91
CA ILE A 12 1.84 12.10 -14.36
C ILE A 12 1.30 10.65 -14.38
N ALA A 13 1.52 9.90 -15.46
CA ALA A 13 1.10 8.51 -15.58
C ALA A 13 1.78 7.61 -14.53
N SER A 14 3.08 7.82 -14.28
CA SER A 14 3.83 7.10 -13.24
C SER A 14 3.31 7.38 -11.83
N PHE A 15 2.90 8.63 -11.57
CA PHE A 15 2.26 9.05 -10.32
C PHE A 15 0.88 8.42 -10.12
N ILE A 16 0.03 8.45 -11.15
CA ILE A 16 -1.31 7.84 -11.11
C ILE A 16 -1.20 6.32 -10.89
N PHE A 17 -0.24 5.67 -11.56
CA PHE A 17 0.00 4.25 -11.39
C PHE A 17 0.38 3.91 -9.94
N GLY A 18 1.28 4.69 -9.32
CA GLY A 18 1.65 4.51 -7.91
C GLY A 18 0.48 4.65 -6.94
N ILE A 19 -0.43 5.60 -7.17
CA ILE A 19 -1.66 5.78 -6.36
C ILE A 19 -2.58 4.56 -6.47
N VAL A 20 -2.80 4.07 -7.70
CA VAL A 20 -3.64 2.89 -7.96
C VAL A 20 -3.07 1.64 -7.31
N VAL A 21 -1.75 1.40 -7.43
CA VAL A 21 -1.07 0.29 -6.75
C VAL A 21 -1.23 0.39 -5.24
N GLY A 22 -1.03 1.58 -4.66
CA GLY A 22 -1.20 1.82 -3.23
C GLY A 22 -2.61 1.50 -2.73
N LEU A 23 -3.65 1.93 -3.46
CA LEU A 23 -5.05 1.61 -3.16
C LEU A 23 -5.34 0.10 -3.26
N CYS A 24 -4.88 -0.55 -4.33
CA CYS A 24 -5.01 -2.00 -4.50
C CYS A 24 -4.33 -2.75 -3.35
N TYR A 25 -3.12 -2.37 -2.96
CA TYR A 25 -2.39 -2.99 -1.86
C TYR A 25 -3.15 -2.89 -0.54
N ARG A 26 -3.74 -1.72 -0.25
CA ARG A 26 -4.57 -1.51 0.95
C ARG A 26 -5.81 -2.39 0.96
N ILE A 27 -6.52 -2.51 -0.17
CA ILE A 27 -7.72 -3.35 -0.29
C ILE A 27 -7.36 -4.83 -0.07
N MET A 28 -6.27 -5.31 -0.68
CA MET A 28 -5.83 -6.69 -0.52
C MET A 28 -5.35 -6.98 0.91
N SER A 29 -4.67 -6.03 1.54
CA SER A 29 -4.24 -6.17 2.94
C SER A 29 -5.42 -6.23 3.92
N ARG A 30 -6.51 -5.49 3.67
CA ARG A 30 -7.73 -5.59 4.48
C ARG A 30 -8.39 -6.96 4.35
N LYS A 31 -8.45 -7.51 3.14
CA LYS A 31 -9.02 -8.85 2.90
C LYS A 31 -8.21 -9.96 3.59
N GLU A 32 -6.88 -9.87 3.57
CA GLU A 32 -6.01 -10.81 4.28
C GLU A 32 -6.18 -10.71 5.80
N MET A 33 -6.22 -9.49 6.34
CA MET A 33 -6.42 -9.25 7.77
C MET A 33 -7.75 -9.85 8.26
N SER A 34 -8.83 -9.67 7.51
CA SER A 34 -10.14 -10.26 7.84
C SER A 34 -10.15 -11.80 7.82
N ALA A 35 -9.38 -12.43 6.92
CA ALA A 35 -9.22 -13.88 6.92
C ALA A 35 -8.41 -14.37 8.13
N HIS A 36 -7.38 -13.63 8.55
CA HIS A 36 -6.61 -13.92 9.76
C HIS A 36 -7.40 -13.69 11.05
N GLU A 37 -8.30 -12.71 11.10
CA GLU A 37 -9.18 -12.45 12.23
C GLU A 37 -10.06 -13.66 12.56
N LYS A 38 -10.58 -14.38 11.55
CA LYS A 38 -11.38 -15.59 11.77
C LYS A 38 -10.59 -16.69 12.47
N ALA A 39 -9.36 -16.95 12.04
CA ALA A 39 -8.50 -17.93 12.69
C ALA A 39 -8.11 -17.49 14.12
N GLY A 40 -7.85 -16.18 14.31
CA GLY A 40 -7.58 -15.60 15.63
C GLY A 40 -8.77 -15.71 16.59
N ALA A 41 -9.99 -15.56 16.09
CA ALA A 41 -11.21 -15.73 16.87
C ALA A 41 -11.38 -17.17 17.37
N VAL A 42 -11.16 -18.18 16.50
CA VAL A 42 -11.21 -19.60 16.90
C VAL A 42 -10.14 -19.91 17.96
N ALA A 43 -8.92 -19.42 17.80
CA ALA A 43 -7.87 -19.62 18.79
C ALA A 43 -8.24 -18.98 20.15
N THR A 44 -8.81 -17.77 20.12
CA THR A 44 -9.24 -17.06 21.33
C THR A 44 -10.37 -17.82 22.04
N GLU A 45 -11.33 -18.35 21.30
CA GLU A 45 -12.43 -19.16 21.82
C GLU A 45 -11.92 -20.43 22.52
N VAL A 46 -11.01 -21.17 21.86
CA VAL A 46 -10.45 -22.42 22.38
C VAL A 46 -9.59 -22.18 23.63
N ILE A 47 -8.78 -21.11 23.63
CA ILE A 47 -7.94 -20.75 24.78
C ILE A 47 -8.81 -20.31 25.96
N SER A 48 -9.83 -19.47 25.70
CA SER A 48 -10.77 -19.02 26.73
C SER A 48 -11.61 -20.18 27.28
N GLY A 49 -11.93 -21.17 26.45
CA GLY A 49 -12.75 -22.35 26.77
C GLY A 49 -11.96 -23.61 27.10
N VAL A 50 -10.67 -23.52 27.43
CA VAL A 50 -9.75 -24.68 27.49
C VAL A 50 -10.25 -25.82 28.39
N ARG A 51 -10.89 -25.50 29.53
CA ARG A 51 -11.44 -26.52 30.44
C ARG A 51 -12.58 -27.32 29.79
N THR A 52 -13.43 -26.65 29.00
CA THR A 52 -14.53 -27.28 28.26
C THR A 52 -14.00 -28.16 27.14
N VAL A 53 -13.01 -27.68 26.38
CA VAL A 53 -12.40 -28.45 25.28
C VAL A 53 -11.73 -29.73 25.81
N ILE A 54 -11.06 -29.64 26.96
CA ILE A 54 -10.46 -30.81 27.63
C ILE A 54 -11.55 -31.74 28.17
N ALA A 55 -12.61 -31.21 28.79
CA ALA A 55 -13.71 -32.01 29.35
C ALA A 55 -14.44 -32.86 28.29
N PHE A 56 -14.56 -32.35 27.06
CA PHE A 56 -15.14 -33.08 25.93
C PHE A 56 -14.10 -33.80 25.06
N ASN A 57 -12.80 -33.76 25.42
CA ASN A 57 -11.69 -34.31 24.64
C ASN A 57 -11.72 -33.85 23.15
N ALA A 58 -12.17 -32.61 22.91
CA ALA A 58 -12.45 -32.06 21.57
C ALA A 58 -11.23 -31.39 20.92
N GLN A 59 -10.04 -31.56 21.50
CA GLN A 59 -8.80 -30.89 21.09
C GLN A 59 -8.49 -31.10 19.60
N TYR A 60 -8.62 -32.33 19.11
CA TYR A 60 -8.35 -32.67 17.71
C TYR A 60 -9.33 -31.99 16.73
N ASN A 61 -10.60 -31.86 17.14
CA ASN A 61 -11.63 -31.24 16.32
C ASN A 61 -11.38 -29.72 16.18
N GLU A 62 -11.01 -29.06 17.28
CA GLU A 62 -10.66 -27.63 17.27
C GLU A 62 -9.37 -27.32 16.52
N VAL A 63 -8.36 -28.21 16.58
CA VAL A 63 -7.14 -28.09 15.76
C VAL A 63 -7.47 -28.20 14.27
N THR A 64 -8.38 -29.11 13.90
CA THR A 64 -8.83 -29.26 12.51
C THR A 64 -9.54 -28.00 12.03
N ARG A 65 -10.46 -27.44 12.83
CA ARG A 65 -11.17 -26.20 12.56
C ARG A 65 -10.25 -25.00 12.38
N TYR A 66 -9.25 -24.87 13.26
CA TYR A 66 -8.22 -23.83 13.15
C TYR A 66 -7.40 -23.97 11.85
N THR A 67 -7.01 -25.19 11.50
CA THR A 67 -6.20 -25.49 10.32
C THR A 67 -6.95 -25.20 9.02
N GLU A 68 -8.26 -25.45 8.99
CA GLU A 68 -9.12 -25.15 7.84
C GLU A 68 -9.19 -23.64 7.57
N HIS A 69 -9.45 -22.82 8.60
CA HIS A 69 -9.42 -21.36 8.49
C HIS A 69 -8.03 -20.83 8.10
N LEU A 70 -6.95 -21.46 8.59
CA LEU A 70 -5.59 -21.08 8.20
C LEU A 70 -5.30 -21.37 6.72
N LYS A 71 -5.87 -22.45 6.18
CA LYS A 71 -5.70 -22.83 4.77
C LYS A 71 -6.34 -21.81 3.85
N GLU A 72 -7.54 -21.32 4.20
CA GLU A 72 -8.19 -20.23 3.48
C GLU A 72 -7.37 -18.94 3.53
N ALA A 73 -6.90 -18.54 4.72
CA ALA A 73 -6.05 -17.37 4.91
C ALA A 73 -4.75 -17.49 4.09
N ARG A 74 -4.13 -18.68 4.06
CA ARG A 74 -2.92 -18.95 3.26
C ARG A 74 -3.17 -18.79 1.77
N GLN A 75 -4.27 -19.31 1.24
CA GLN A 75 -4.59 -19.16 -0.19
C GLN A 75 -4.82 -17.69 -0.57
N MET A 76 -5.49 -16.93 0.31
CA MET A 76 -5.67 -15.49 0.15
C MET A 76 -4.33 -14.74 0.19
N GLY A 77 -3.46 -15.08 1.13
CA GLY A 77 -2.10 -14.54 1.23
C GLY A 77 -1.25 -14.82 -0.01
N MET A 78 -1.33 -16.03 -0.57
CA MET A 78 -0.62 -16.38 -1.82
C MET A 78 -1.12 -15.56 -3.01
N LYS A 79 -2.43 -15.38 -3.16
CA LYS A 79 -3.00 -14.51 -4.21
C LYS A 79 -2.56 -13.06 -4.03
N LYS A 80 -2.54 -12.55 -2.79
CA LYS A 80 -2.01 -11.23 -2.46
C LYS A 80 -0.54 -11.09 -2.83
N ALA A 81 0.29 -12.06 -2.46
CA ALA A 81 1.72 -12.04 -2.73
C ALA A 81 2.01 -11.99 -4.23
N MET A 82 1.32 -12.79 -5.05
CA MET A 82 1.47 -12.74 -6.51
C MET A 82 1.09 -11.38 -7.08
N VAL A 83 -0.11 -10.88 -6.73
CA VAL A 83 -0.61 -9.61 -7.25
C VAL A 83 0.32 -8.47 -6.83
N THR A 84 0.71 -8.43 -5.55
CA THR A 84 1.66 -7.44 -5.03
C THR A 84 3.00 -7.51 -5.76
N GLY A 85 3.55 -8.72 -5.93
CA GLY A 85 4.82 -8.92 -6.62
C GLY A 85 4.80 -8.40 -8.06
N ILE A 86 3.72 -8.69 -8.80
CA ILE A 86 3.54 -8.17 -10.17
C ILE A 86 3.46 -6.64 -10.16
N PHE A 87 2.66 -6.05 -9.28
CA PHE A 87 2.52 -4.59 -9.18
C PHE A 87 3.84 -3.91 -8.81
N THR A 88 4.58 -4.45 -7.84
CA THR A 88 5.89 -3.93 -7.45
C THR A 88 6.90 -4.03 -8.60
N GLY A 89 6.90 -5.14 -9.34
CA GLY A 89 7.75 -5.32 -10.51
C GLY A 89 7.45 -4.31 -11.63
N VAL A 90 6.17 -4.14 -11.98
CA VAL A 90 5.73 -3.15 -12.99
C VAL A 90 6.08 -1.73 -12.54
N PHE A 91 5.88 -1.42 -11.26
CA PHE A 91 6.23 -0.12 -10.70
C PHE A 91 7.74 0.18 -10.81
N LEU A 92 8.60 -0.79 -10.46
CA LEU A 92 10.05 -0.67 -10.62
C LEU A 92 10.45 -0.48 -12.08
N PHE A 93 9.85 -1.22 -13.00
CA PHE A 93 10.11 -1.08 -14.44
C PHE A 93 9.76 0.33 -14.95
N ILE A 94 8.59 0.85 -14.58
CA ILE A 94 8.16 2.21 -14.94
C ILE A 94 9.10 3.25 -14.33
N MET A 95 9.52 3.06 -13.07
CA MET A 95 10.44 3.96 -12.39
C MET A 95 11.78 4.06 -13.15
N PHE A 96 12.43 2.94 -13.43
CA PHE A 96 13.69 2.93 -14.18
C PHE A 96 13.51 3.42 -15.63
N GLY A 97 12.40 3.07 -16.28
CA GLY A 97 12.08 3.54 -17.62
C GLY A 97 11.91 5.06 -17.68
N SER A 98 11.23 5.65 -16.70
CA SER A 98 11.07 7.11 -16.58
C SER A 98 12.41 7.83 -16.38
N MET A 99 13.31 7.28 -15.54
CA MET A 99 14.64 7.83 -15.35
C MET A 99 15.43 7.86 -16.67
N GLY A 100 15.41 6.75 -17.42
CA GLY A 100 16.04 6.67 -18.73
C GLY A 100 15.46 7.69 -19.72
N PHE A 101 14.15 7.85 -19.74
CA PHE A 101 13.46 8.79 -20.61
C PHE A 101 13.80 10.26 -20.30
N VAL A 102 13.89 10.62 -19.01
CA VAL A 102 14.29 11.96 -18.55
C VAL A 102 15.71 12.28 -19.00
N PHE A 103 16.65 11.33 -18.90
CA PHE A 103 18.02 11.55 -19.37
C PHE A 103 18.09 11.68 -20.88
N TRP A 104 17.43 10.80 -21.63
CA TRP A 104 17.43 10.87 -23.10
C TRP A 104 16.85 12.19 -23.62
N TYR A 105 15.70 12.59 -23.10
CA TYR A 105 15.07 13.85 -23.46
C TYR A 105 15.89 15.06 -22.98
N GLY A 106 16.39 15.00 -21.74
CA GLY A 106 17.24 16.03 -21.16
C GLY A 106 18.51 16.29 -21.97
N THR A 107 19.19 15.22 -22.42
CA THR A 107 20.38 15.36 -23.28
C THR A 107 20.03 15.96 -24.64
N THR A 108 18.91 15.57 -25.24
CA THR A 108 18.46 16.13 -26.53
C THR A 108 18.20 17.64 -26.43
N LEU A 109 17.66 18.11 -25.31
CA LEU A 109 17.34 19.51 -25.06
C LEU A 109 18.57 20.36 -24.65
N VAL A 110 19.59 19.71 -24.09
CA VAL A 110 20.93 20.30 -23.89
C VAL A 110 21.64 20.48 -25.24
N LEU A 111 21.54 19.49 -26.14
CA LEU A 111 22.13 19.56 -27.47
C LEU A 111 21.50 20.64 -28.35
N SER A 112 20.22 20.97 -28.15
CA SER A 112 19.55 22.08 -28.83
C SER A 112 19.88 23.46 -28.23
N GLY A 113 20.72 23.53 -27.19
CA GLY A 113 21.14 24.78 -26.55
C GLY A 113 20.06 25.49 -25.72
N GLU A 114 18.88 24.88 -25.53
CA GLU A 114 17.79 25.50 -24.76
C GLU A 114 18.04 25.47 -23.25
N ILE A 115 18.83 24.49 -22.76
CA ILE A 115 19.03 24.27 -21.33
C ILE A 115 20.48 23.89 -21.02
N THR A 116 20.97 24.30 -19.85
CA THR A 116 22.23 23.85 -19.30
C THR A 116 22.12 22.45 -18.68
N PRO A 117 23.20 21.64 -18.70
CA PRO A 117 23.22 20.31 -18.07
C PRO A 117 22.86 20.36 -16.58
N GLY A 118 23.24 21.43 -15.88
CA GLY A 118 22.93 21.62 -14.46
C GLY A 118 21.42 21.67 -14.16
N THR A 119 20.64 22.27 -15.05
CA THR A 119 19.18 22.34 -14.91
C THR A 119 18.53 20.96 -15.03
N VAL A 120 19.07 20.09 -15.89
CA VAL A 120 18.58 18.71 -16.04
C VAL A 120 18.79 17.92 -14.74
N PHE A 121 19.97 18.03 -14.13
CA PHE A 121 20.25 17.42 -12.83
C PHE A 121 19.40 18.01 -11.69
N ALA A 122 19.16 19.32 -11.71
CA ALA A 122 18.30 19.98 -10.72
C ALA A 122 16.85 19.46 -10.79
N VAL A 123 16.30 19.36 -12.01
CA VAL A 123 14.94 18.81 -12.23
C VAL A 123 14.87 17.34 -11.80
N PHE A 124 15.90 16.54 -12.12
CA PHE A 124 15.98 15.13 -11.70
C PHE A 124 15.90 14.99 -10.18
N TRP A 125 16.73 15.73 -9.44
CA TRP A 125 16.73 15.69 -7.98
C TRP A 125 15.45 16.25 -7.36
N ALA A 126 14.85 17.30 -7.95
CA ALA A 126 13.58 17.85 -7.50
C ALA A 126 12.42 16.85 -7.63
N VAL A 127 12.33 16.15 -8.76
CA VAL A 127 11.29 15.14 -9.01
C VAL A 127 11.51 13.92 -8.11
N LEU A 128 12.74 13.41 -8.00
CA LEU A 128 13.06 12.28 -7.14
C LEU A 128 12.80 12.60 -5.66
N GLY A 129 13.26 13.77 -5.20
CA GLY A 129 13.01 14.26 -3.84
C GLY A 129 11.51 14.41 -3.56
N GLY A 130 10.76 15.03 -4.48
CA GLY A 130 9.31 15.19 -4.37
C GLY A 130 8.58 13.84 -4.27
N ALA A 131 8.92 12.87 -5.12
CA ALA A 131 8.32 11.55 -5.10
C ALA A 131 8.56 10.81 -3.78
N ILE A 132 9.78 10.84 -3.23
CA ILE A 132 10.12 10.21 -1.94
C ILE A 132 9.28 10.82 -0.81
N ARG A 133 9.16 12.16 -0.78
CA ARG A 133 8.39 12.85 0.27
C ARG A 133 6.90 12.55 0.15
N LEU A 134 6.38 12.46 -1.06
CA LEU A 134 4.98 12.10 -1.28
C LEU A 134 4.69 10.64 -0.89
N GLY A 135 5.65 9.73 -1.14
CA GLY A 135 5.60 8.36 -0.63
C GLY A 135 5.57 8.31 0.90
N GLN A 136 6.41 9.10 1.57
CA GLN A 136 6.40 9.22 3.03
C GLN A 136 5.15 9.92 3.58
N ALA A 137 4.47 10.74 2.77
CA ALA A 137 3.24 11.42 3.16
C ALA A 137 2.01 10.50 3.21
N SER A 138 2.01 9.42 2.41
CA SER A 138 0.90 8.46 2.34
C SER A 138 0.43 7.91 3.71
N PRO A 139 1.30 7.42 4.62
CA PRO A 139 0.87 6.92 5.93
C PRO A 139 0.33 8.03 6.86
N GLN A 140 0.77 9.27 6.68
CA GLN A 140 0.39 10.39 7.56
C GLN A 140 -1.09 10.77 7.40
N ILE A 141 -1.63 10.61 6.18
CA ILE A 141 -3.07 10.77 5.92
C ILE A 141 -3.88 9.79 6.79
N GLY A 142 -3.41 8.55 6.94
CA GLY A 142 -4.08 7.55 7.79
C GLY A 142 -4.11 7.95 9.25
N ILE A 143 -3.02 8.50 9.77
CA ILE A 143 -2.91 8.97 11.16
C ILE A 143 -3.87 10.13 11.41
N ILE A 144 -3.94 11.09 10.48
CA ILE A 144 -4.85 12.25 10.60
C ILE A 144 -6.30 11.75 10.65
N VAL A 145 -6.70 10.86 9.74
CA VAL A 145 -8.06 10.29 9.73
C VAL A 145 -8.36 9.58 11.05
N SER A 146 -7.46 8.74 11.55
CA SER A 146 -7.65 8.07 12.85
C SER A 146 -7.76 9.05 14.01
N ALA A 147 -6.95 10.12 14.03
CA ALA A 147 -7.03 11.16 15.05
C ALA A 147 -8.35 11.93 15.00
N THR A 148 -8.84 12.27 13.79
CA THR A 148 -10.14 12.93 13.61
C THR A 148 -11.30 12.05 14.06
N LEU A 149 -11.24 10.74 13.78
CA LEU A 149 -12.25 9.79 14.25
C LEU A 149 -12.30 9.72 15.78
N ALA A 150 -11.14 9.56 16.44
CA ALA A 150 -11.06 9.52 17.89
C ALA A 150 -11.51 10.83 18.56
N ALA A 151 -11.16 11.98 17.95
CA ALA A 151 -11.63 13.27 18.42
C ALA A 151 -13.15 13.42 18.29
N GLY A 152 -13.74 12.91 17.21
CA GLY A 152 -15.19 12.88 17.00
C GLY A 152 -15.93 12.08 18.07
N ASP A 153 -15.40 10.91 18.44
CA ASP A 153 -15.98 10.08 19.51
C ASP A 153 -15.96 10.83 20.85
N ILE A 154 -14.86 11.50 21.20
CA ILE A 154 -14.75 12.29 22.43
C ILE A 154 -15.71 13.49 22.40
N LEU A 155 -15.76 14.23 21.29
CA LEU A 155 -16.67 15.38 21.15
C LEU A 155 -18.13 14.95 21.28
N SER A 156 -18.49 13.78 20.73
CA SER A 156 -19.86 13.25 20.81
C SER A 156 -20.31 12.95 22.24
N ILE A 157 -19.38 12.61 23.14
CA ILE A 157 -19.66 12.41 24.56
C ILE A 157 -19.83 13.76 25.27
N ILE A 158 -19.00 14.75 24.91
CA ILE A 158 -19.05 16.11 25.48
C ILE A 158 -20.34 16.83 25.05
N ASP A 159 -20.72 16.73 23.78
CA ASP A 159 -21.91 17.37 23.20
C ASP A 159 -23.21 16.61 23.51
N ARG A 160 -23.13 15.49 24.24
CA ARG A 160 -24.32 14.76 24.69
C ARG A 160 -25.04 15.58 25.77
N VAL A 161 -25.97 16.41 25.33
CA VAL A 161 -26.93 17.09 26.21
C VAL A 161 -27.72 16.03 26.99
N SER A 162 -27.78 16.19 28.32
CA SER A 162 -28.55 15.30 29.20
C SER A 162 -30.05 15.46 28.98
#